data_AF-A0A379FL61-F1
#
_entry.id   AF-A0A379FL61-F1
#
_cell.length_a   1.000
_cell.length_b   1.000
_cell.length_c   1.000
_cell.angle_alpha   90.00
_cell.angle_beta   90.00
_cell.angle_gamma   90.00
#
_symmetry.space_group_name_H-M   'P 1'
#
loop_
_entity.id
_entity.type
_entity.pdbx_description
1 polymer ?
#
loop_
_entity_poly.entity_id
_entity_poly.type
_entity_poly.pdbx_seq_one_letter_code
_entity_poly.pdbx_strand_id
1 'polypeptide(L)'
;MSEQPVVNRQTFDQVMLPIFSPAEFIPVKGEGSRVWDQQGKEYIDFAGGIAVLALGHCHPSLVAAVREQSEKLWHVSNIFTNEQALKLAQKLTNATFADRAFFVNSGSEANEAAFKLARRYAITKYSPYKTKIIAFKQAFHGRTLFTVSVGGQAKYADGFGPKPADIIHVPFNDLDAVKAVIDENTCAVVLGASTR
;
A
#
# COMPACT_ATOMS: atom_id res chain seq x y z
N MET A 1 -33.82 -26.48 -1.15
CA MET A 1 -32.42 -26.03 -1.03
C MET A 1 -32.02 -25.58 -2.42
N SER A 2 -31.95 -24.28 -2.70
CA SER A 2 -31.50 -23.79 -4.01
C SER A 2 -30.02 -24.11 -4.16
N GLU A 3 -29.65 -24.86 -5.20
CA GLU A 3 -28.25 -25.05 -5.59
C GLU A 3 -27.61 -23.67 -5.71
N GLN A 4 -26.61 -23.38 -4.86
CA GLN A 4 -25.84 -22.16 -5.04
C GLN A 4 -25.07 -22.30 -6.36
N PRO A 5 -25.06 -21.26 -7.22
CA PRO A 5 -24.30 -21.29 -8.45
C PRO A 5 -22.83 -21.55 -8.14
N VAL A 6 -22.22 -22.49 -8.87
CA VAL A 6 -20.81 -22.86 -8.69
C VAL A 6 -19.94 -21.68 -9.12
N VAL A 7 -19.32 -20.99 -8.15
CA VAL A 7 -18.36 -19.91 -8.39
C VAL A 7 -17.12 -20.49 -9.07
N ASN A 8 -16.73 -19.93 -10.22
CA ASN A 8 -15.57 -20.37 -11.01
C ASN A 8 -14.84 -19.16 -11.63
N ARG A 9 -13.79 -19.41 -12.44
CA ARG A 9 -13.00 -18.32 -13.05
C ARG A 9 -13.82 -17.37 -13.91
N GLN A 10 -14.83 -17.86 -14.64
CA GLN A 10 -15.70 -17.03 -15.48
C GLN A 10 -16.57 -16.08 -14.65
N THR A 11 -16.88 -16.45 -13.40
CA THR A 11 -17.62 -15.56 -12.48
C THR A 11 -16.89 -14.23 -12.30
N PHE A 12 -15.54 -14.19 -12.30
CA PHE A 12 -14.78 -12.94 -12.21
C PHE A 12 -15.12 -11.98 -13.35
N ASP A 13 -15.17 -12.47 -14.60
CA ASP A 13 -15.43 -11.61 -15.76
C ASP A 13 -16.87 -11.09 -15.78
N GLN A 14 -17.79 -11.78 -15.08
CA GLN A 14 -19.19 -11.39 -14.95
C GLN A 14 -19.42 -10.33 -13.88
N VAL A 15 -18.62 -10.33 -12.80
CA VAL A 15 -18.92 -9.54 -11.59
C VAL A 15 -17.85 -8.50 -11.23
N MET A 16 -16.62 -8.62 -11.76
CA MET A 16 -15.50 -7.75 -11.42
C MET A 16 -15.17 -6.80 -12.57
N LEU A 17 -14.72 -5.59 -12.23
CA LEU A 17 -14.15 -4.67 -13.22
C LEU A 17 -12.91 -5.32 -13.87
N PRO A 18 -12.70 -5.15 -15.19
CA PRO A 18 -11.63 -5.80 -15.95
C PRO A 18 -10.27 -5.11 -15.76
N ILE A 19 -9.88 -4.87 -14.51
CA ILE A 19 -8.61 -4.23 -14.13
C ILE A 19 -7.52 -5.24 -13.75
N PHE A 20 -7.89 -6.51 -13.57
CA PHE A 20 -6.98 -7.62 -13.26
C PHE A 20 -7.13 -8.74 -14.28
N SER A 21 -6.09 -9.57 -14.39
CA SER A 21 -6.10 -10.82 -15.15
C SER A 21 -5.76 -11.97 -14.19
N PRO A 22 -6.76 -12.52 -13.48
CA PRO A 22 -6.55 -13.61 -12.52
C PRO A 22 -6.10 -14.90 -13.19
N ALA A 23 -5.38 -15.74 -12.45
CA ALA A 23 -5.03 -17.11 -12.88
C ALA A 23 -6.28 -17.98 -13.08
N GLU A 24 -6.12 -19.08 -13.82
CA GLU A 24 -7.23 -20.00 -14.15
C GLU A 24 -7.75 -20.83 -12.96
N PHE A 25 -7.04 -20.83 -11.83
CA PHE A 25 -7.42 -21.54 -10.61
C PHE A 25 -7.77 -20.57 -9.48
N ILE A 26 -8.65 -21.01 -8.57
CA ILE A 26 -9.13 -20.21 -7.44
C ILE A 26 -8.65 -20.83 -6.12
N PRO A 27 -7.72 -20.18 -5.40
CA PRO A 27 -7.34 -20.54 -4.03
C PRO A 27 -8.54 -20.54 -3.08
N VAL A 28 -8.69 -21.57 -2.24
CA VAL A 28 -9.77 -21.67 -1.23
C VAL A 28 -9.29 -22.02 0.17
N LYS A 29 -8.07 -22.55 0.32
CA LYS A 29 -7.46 -22.82 1.62
C LYS A 29 -5.99 -22.41 1.59
N GLY A 30 -5.50 -21.84 2.69
CA GLY A 30 -4.07 -21.60 2.90
C GLY A 30 -3.64 -22.00 4.29
N GLU A 31 -2.42 -22.53 4.42
CA GLU A 31 -1.80 -22.92 5.69
C GLU A 31 -0.27 -22.77 5.59
N GLY A 32 0.32 -21.88 6.39
CA GLY A 32 1.75 -21.57 6.29
C GLY A 32 2.09 -21.05 4.88
N SER A 33 3.02 -21.69 4.20
CA SER A 33 3.39 -21.38 2.80
C SER A 33 2.75 -22.33 1.79
N ARG A 34 1.61 -22.94 2.11
CA ARG A 34 0.86 -23.82 1.21
C ARG A 34 -0.53 -23.27 0.92
N VAL A 35 -0.99 -23.47 -0.31
CA VAL A 35 -2.31 -23.04 -0.80
C VAL A 35 -2.97 -24.19 -1.56
N TRP A 36 -4.28 -24.37 -1.39
CA TRP A 36 -5.08 -25.33 -2.15
C TRP A 36 -6.18 -24.62 -2.93
N ASP A 37 -6.41 -25.02 -4.18
CA ASP A 37 -7.49 -24.50 -5.02
C ASP A 37 -8.81 -25.27 -4.85
N GLN A 38 -9.86 -24.81 -5.53
CA GLN A 38 -11.20 -25.45 -5.54
C GLN A 38 -11.17 -26.92 -5.98
N GLN A 39 -10.18 -27.34 -6.74
CA GLN A 39 -10.00 -28.72 -7.21
C GLN A 39 -9.12 -29.55 -6.25
N GLY A 40 -8.68 -28.95 -5.14
CA GLY A 40 -7.83 -29.58 -4.13
C GLY A 40 -6.36 -29.66 -4.52
N LYS A 41 -5.92 -29.03 -5.61
CA LYS A 41 -4.52 -29.02 -6.01
C LYS A 41 -3.73 -28.11 -5.07
N GLU A 42 -2.63 -28.64 -4.57
CA GLU A 42 -1.72 -27.94 -3.66
C GLU A 42 -0.64 -27.16 -4.40
N TYR A 43 -0.31 -25.98 -3.88
CA TYR A 43 0.75 -25.10 -4.34
C TYR A 43 1.64 -24.70 -3.15
N ILE A 44 2.94 -24.59 -3.39
CA ILE A 44 3.85 -23.89 -2.47
C ILE A 44 3.84 -22.39 -2.84
N ASP A 45 3.51 -21.54 -1.87
CA ASP A 45 3.37 -20.09 -2.06
C ASP A 45 4.69 -19.37 -1.80
N PHE A 46 5.38 -19.02 -2.88
CA PHE A 46 6.53 -18.12 -2.87
C PHE A 46 6.18 -16.67 -3.25
N ALA A 47 4.91 -16.38 -3.50
CA ALA A 47 4.43 -15.04 -3.83
C ALA A 47 3.99 -14.26 -2.59
N GLY A 48 3.42 -14.95 -1.59
CA GLY A 48 2.93 -14.38 -0.34
C GLY A 48 1.90 -13.27 -0.56
N GLY A 49 1.09 -13.38 -1.62
CA GLY A 49 0.15 -12.33 -2.01
C GLY A 49 0.83 -10.99 -2.34
N ILE A 50 1.98 -11.02 -3.02
CA ILE A 50 2.85 -9.85 -3.26
C ILE A 50 3.43 -9.34 -1.93
N ALA A 51 4.15 -10.23 -1.24
CA ALA A 51 4.84 -9.96 0.03
C ALA A 51 3.95 -9.46 1.20
N VAL A 52 2.63 -9.67 1.12
CA VAL A 52 1.68 -9.33 2.19
C VAL A 52 1.75 -10.36 3.33
N LEU A 53 1.81 -11.64 3.00
CA LEU A 53 1.74 -12.75 3.94
C LEU A 53 3.10 -13.08 4.55
N ALA A 54 3.69 -12.12 5.27
CA ALA A 54 5.00 -12.27 5.90
C ALA A 54 5.08 -13.41 6.94
N LEU A 55 3.95 -13.83 7.50
CA LEU A 55 3.84 -14.95 8.45
C LEU A 55 3.09 -16.17 7.86
N GLY A 56 2.88 -16.18 6.55
CA GLY A 56 2.10 -17.22 5.85
C GLY A 56 0.58 -17.10 6.06
N HIS A 57 -0.14 -18.02 5.46
CA HIS A 57 -1.60 -18.15 5.55
C HIS A 57 -2.02 -18.69 6.92
N CYS A 58 -3.07 -18.12 7.51
CA CYS A 58 -3.73 -18.62 8.71
C CYS A 58 -2.80 -18.87 9.92
N HIS A 59 -1.76 -18.04 10.10
CA HIS A 59 -0.83 -18.18 11.22
C HIS A 59 -1.59 -18.20 12.57
N PRO A 60 -1.41 -19.22 13.44
CA PRO A 60 -2.24 -19.42 14.64
C PRO A 60 -2.33 -18.20 15.55
N SER A 61 -1.21 -17.49 15.76
CA SER A 61 -1.20 -16.27 16.58
C SER A 61 -2.00 -15.11 15.98
N LEU A 62 -2.03 -14.96 14.65
CA LEU A 62 -2.83 -13.93 13.98
C LEU A 62 -4.32 -14.28 14.03
N VAL A 63 -4.66 -15.55 13.78
CA VAL A 63 -6.05 -16.04 13.86
C VAL A 63 -6.60 -15.86 15.28
N ALA A 64 -5.83 -16.21 16.30
CA ALA A 64 -6.22 -16.02 17.70
C ALA A 64 -6.45 -14.54 18.04
N ALA A 65 -5.53 -13.65 17.63
CA ALA A 65 -5.64 -12.21 17.88
C ALA A 65 -6.87 -11.59 17.20
N VAL A 66 -7.16 -11.97 15.95
CA VAL A 66 -8.36 -11.51 15.23
C VAL A 66 -9.62 -12.00 15.94
N ARG A 67 -9.70 -13.29 16.27
CA ARG A 67 -10.88 -13.85 16.96
C ARG A 67 -11.14 -13.12 18.27
N GLU A 68 -10.12 -13.02 19.12
CA GLU A 68 -10.25 -12.37 20.44
C GLU A 68 -10.69 -10.90 20.32
N GLN A 69 -10.08 -10.12 19.43
CA GLN A 69 -10.42 -8.70 19.30
C GLN A 69 -11.80 -8.50 18.65
N SER A 70 -12.19 -9.38 17.73
CA SER A 70 -13.49 -9.33 17.06
C SER A 70 -14.67 -9.59 18.00
N GLU A 71 -14.46 -10.33 19.08
CA GLU A 71 -15.48 -10.55 20.12
C GLU A 71 -15.57 -9.37 21.11
N LYS A 72 -14.65 -8.39 21.00
CA LYS A 72 -14.56 -7.23 21.90
C LYS A 72 -14.97 -5.92 21.22
N LEU A 73 -14.26 -5.52 20.16
CA LEU A 73 -14.46 -4.22 19.51
C LEU A 73 -13.78 -4.16 18.14
N TRP A 74 -14.52 -3.70 17.11
CA TRP A 74 -14.02 -3.60 15.74
C TRP A 74 -13.65 -2.16 15.36
N HIS A 75 -14.59 -1.22 15.53
CA HIS A 75 -14.44 0.13 15.00
C HIS A 75 -15.17 1.16 15.87
N VAL A 76 -14.50 2.27 16.17
CA VAL A 76 -15.05 3.39 16.96
C VAL A 76 -14.74 4.75 16.33
N SER A 77 -14.38 4.80 15.05
CA SER A 77 -13.82 5.98 14.37
C SER A 77 -12.55 6.54 15.06
N ASN A 78 -12.10 7.72 14.64
CA ASN A 78 -11.01 8.47 15.29
C ASN A 78 -11.51 9.57 16.24
N ILE A 79 -12.83 9.65 16.50
CA ILE A 79 -13.36 10.46 17.61
C ILE A 79 -12.84 9.92 18.95
N PHE A 80 -12.70 8.59 19.03
CA PHE A 80 -12.11 7.88 20.16
C PHE A 80 -10.75 7.29 19.76
N THR A 81 -9.88 7.15 20.74
CA THR A 81 -8.72 6.25 20.61
C THR A 81 -9.10 4.84 21.05
N ASN A 82 -8.21 3.88 20.84
CA ASN A 82 -8.37 2.51 21.37
C ASN A 82 -7.03 1.92 21.79
N GLU A 83 -7.10 0.98 22.75
CA GLU A 83 -5.91 0.40 23.38
C GLU A 83 -4.99 -0.31 22.38
N GLN A 84 -5.54 -1.01 21.37
CA GLN A 84 -4.74 -1.77 20.41
C GLN A 84 -3.94 -0.87 19.48
N ALA A 85 -4.55 0.23 19.00
CA ALA A 85 -3.84 1.24 18.22
C ALA A 85 -2.70 1.88 19.03
N LEU A 86 -2.94 2.25 20.30
CA LEU A 86 -1.91 2.81 21.18
C LEU A 86 -0.77 1.83 21.46
N LYS A 87 -1.09 0.55 21.74
CA LYS A 87 -0.09 -0.50 21.94
C LYS A 87 0.77 -0.71 20.69
N LEU A 88 0.17 -0.72 19.50
CA LEU A 88 0.92 -0.85 18.25
C LEU A 88 1.79 0.38 17.99
N ALA A 89 1.26 1.59 18.20
CA ALA A 89 2.02 2.82 18.05
C ALA A 89 3.24 2.82 18.98
N GLN A 90 3.06 2.47 20.26
CA GLN A 90 4.15 2.40 21.24
C GLN A 90 5.24 1.41 20.83
N LYS A 91 4.86 0.23 20.32
CA LYS A 91 5.82 -0.76 19.80
C LYS A 91 6.64 -0.20 18.64
N LEU A 92 5.98 0.49 17.70
CA LEU A 92 6.66 1.10 16.54
C LEU A 92 7.59 2.23 16.96
N THR A 93 7.16 3.13 17.84
CA THR A 93 7.98 4.25 18.29
C THR A 93 9.17 3.79 19.13
N ASN A 94 9.04 2.70 19.88
CA ASN A 94 10.15 2.14 20.66
C ASN A 94 11.19 1.41 19.79
N ALA A 95 10.78 0.85 18.65
CA ALA A 95 11.63 0.00 17.81
C ALA A 95 12.24 0.73 16.60
N THR A 96 11.87 1.99 16.36
CA THR A 96 12.24 2.73 15.15
C THR A 96 12.64 4.16 15.48
N PHE A 97 12.95 4.97 14.46
CA PHE A 97 13.23 6.41 14.62
C PHE A 97 11.97 7.24 14.93
N ALA A 98 10.78 6.65 14.85
CA ALA A 98 9.53 7.39 14.85
C ALA A 98 9.14 7.87 16.26
N ASP A 99 8.74 9.14 16.37
CA ASP A 99 8.11 9.67 17.58
C ASP A 99 6.59 9.47 17.60
N ARG A 100 5.95 9.33 16.44
CA ARG A 100 4.49 9.26 16.26
C ARG A 100 4.14 8.32 15.11
N ALA A 101 2.94 7.72 15.18
CA ALA A 101 2.38 6.86 14.15
C ALA A 101 0.99 7.33 13.71
N PHE A 102 0.65 7.10 12.44
CA PHE A 102 -0.69 7.31 11.88
C PHE A 102 -1.11 6.03 11.17
N PHE A 103 -2.24 5.44 11.56
CA PHE A 103 -2.72 4.17 11.00
C PHE A 103 -3.78 4.40 9.94
N VAL A 104 -3.64 3.64 8.85
CA VAL A 104 -4.48 3.64 7.65
C VAL A 104 -4.59 2.21 7.13
N ASN A 105 -5.39 2.01 6.08
CA ASN A 105 -5.82 0.68 5.68
C ASN A 105 -5.01 0.13 4.49
N SER A 106 -4.23 0.96 3.82
CA SER A 106 -3.42 0.54 2.67
C SER A 106 -2.11 1.31 2.55
N GLY A 107 -1.16 0.73 1.80
CA GLY A 107 0.06 1.44 1.45
C GLY A 107 -0.18 2.71 0.62
N SER A 108 -1.25 2.78 -0.17
CA SER A 108 -1.61 3.99 -0.92
C SER A 108 -2.03 5.12 0.03
N GLU A 109 -2.86 4.82 1.04
CA GLU A 109 -3.26 5.82 2.05
C GLU A 109 -2.08 6.26 2.91
N ALA A 110 -1.15 5.35 3.22
CA ALA A 110 0.05 5.68 3.98
C ALA A 110 0.95 6.64 3.21
N ASN A 111 1.14 6.39 1.91
CA ASN A 111 1.88 7.27 1.01
C ASN A 111 1.17 8.61 0.80
N GLU A 112 -0.15 8.64 0.62
CA GLU A 112 -0.94 9.89 0.60
C GLU A 112 -0.68 10.74 1.85
N ALA A 113 -0.77 10.12 3.03
CA ALA A 113 -0.53 10.80 4.30
C ALA A 113 0.91 11.35 4.38
N ALA A 114 1.90 10.56 3.97
CA ALA A 114 3.30 10.97 3.96
C ALA A 114 3.56 12.15 2.99
N PHE A 115 3.03 12.08 1.76
CA PHE A 115 3.23 13.13 0.75
C PHE A 115 2.54 14.43 1.17
N LYS A 116 1.33 14.34 1.71
CA LYS A 116 0.59 15.50 2.25
C LYS A 116 1.30 16.08 3.46
N LEU A 117 1.83 15.24 4.36
CA LEU A 117 2.58 15.70 5.53
C LEU A 117 3.84 16.45 5.11
N ALA A 118 4.63 15.91 4.17
CA ALA A 118 5.83 16.56 3.67
C ALA A 118 5.53 17.92 3.03
N ARG A 119 4.50 18.01 2.16
CA ARG A 119 4.06 19.29 1.59
C ARG A 119 3.56 20.26 2.64
N ARG A 120 2.68 19.81 3.56
CA ARG A 120 2.14 20.68 4.61
C ARG A 120 3.24 21.21 5.52
N TYR A 121 4.18 20.36 5.92
CA TYR A 121 5.35 20.75 6.71
C TYR A 121 6.16 21.82 5.99
N ALA A 122 6.50 21.60 4.72
CA ALA A 122 7.28 22.54 3.93
C ALA A 122 6.60 23.91 3.79
N ILE A 123 5.29 23.91 3.50
CA ILE A 123 4.46 25.11 3.39
C ILE A 123 4.40 25.88 4.72
N THR A 124 4.14 25.18 5.83
CA THR A 124 3.97 25.81 7.14
C THR A 124 5.29 26.27 7.76
N LYS A 125 6.40 25.58 7.49
CA LYS A 125 7.69 25.87 8.13
C LYS A 125 8.62 26.74 7.30
N TYR A 126 8.52 26.72 5.97
CA TYR A 126 9.47 27.41 5.11
C TYR A 126 8.80 28.36 4.13
N SER A 127 7.99 27.86 3.20
CA SER A 127 7.42 28.69 2.14
C SER A 127 6.24 28.00 1.46
N PRO A 128 5.16 28.72 1.10
CA PRO A 128 4.06 28.15 0.32
C PRO A 128 4.48 27.66 -1.07
N TYR A 129 5.65 28.06 -1.56
CA TYR A 129 6.21 27.68 -2.86
C TYR A 129 7.14 26.46 -2.79
N LYS A 130 7.44 25.93 -1.59
CA LYS A 130 8.27 24.73 -1.42
C LYS A 130 7.42 23.47 -1.60
N THR A 131 7.13 23.11 -2.85
CA THR A 131 6.15 22.09 -3.24
C THR A 131 6.70 20.92 -4.05
N LYS A 132 7.93 21.01 -4.59
CA LYS A 132 8.50 20.01 -5.50
C LYS A 132 8.74 18.69 -4.78
N ILE A 133 8.26 17.60 -5.37
CA ILE A 133 8.55 16.23 -4.95
C ILE A 133 9.44 15.60 -6.00
N ILE A 134 10.61 15.12 -5.61
CA ILE A 134 11.48 14.33 -6.47
C ILE A 134 11.13 12.85 -6.26
N ALA A 135 10.81 12.15 -7.33
CA ALA A 135 10.54 10.72 -7.35
C ALA A 135 11.33 10.05 -8.48
N PHE A 136 11.20 8.72 -8.62
CA PHE A 136 12.05 7.94 -9.51
C PHE A 136 11.26 7.24 -10.60
N LYS A 137 11.84 7.13 -11.79
CA LYS A 137 11.30 6.31 -12.89
C LYS A 137 11.10 4.87 -12.42
N GLN A 138 10.05 4.22 -12.91
CA GLN A 138 9.60 2.87 -12.53
C GLN A 138 9.09 2.69 -11.09
N ALA A 139 9.11 3.73 -10.24
CA ALA A 139 8.60 3.62 -8.88
C ALA A 139 7.10 3.29 -8.81
N PHE A 140 6.69 2.60 -7.74
CA PHE A 140 5.29 2.30 -7.45
C PHE A 140 4.96 2.73 -6.01
N HIS A 141 4.01 3.67 -5.86
CA HIS A 141 3.60 4.21 -4.56
C HIS A 141 2.11 4.05 -4.27
N GLY A 142 1.36 3.42 -5.17
CA GLY A 142 -0.08 3.24 -5.02
C GLY A 142 -0.84 3.55 -6.30
N ARG A 143 -2.17 3.58 -6.17
CA ARG A 143 -3.11 3.77 -7.29
C ARG A 143 -4.06 4.96 -7.10
N THR A 144 -3.95 5.72 -6.00
CA THR A 144 -4.67 7.00 -5.89
C THR A 144 -4.04 8.01 -6.85
N LEU A 145 -4.81 9.03 -7.27
CA LEU A 145 -4.33 9.98 -8.30
C LEU A 145 -3.01 10.65 -7.91
N PHE A 146 -2.81 11.01 -6.65
CA PHE A 146 -1.54 11.60 -6.21
C PHE A 146 -0.43 10.56 -6.10
N THR A 147 -0.70 9.39 -5.50
CA THR A 147 0.34 8.36 -5.34
C THR A 147 0.81 7.75 -6.65
N VAL A 148 -0.08 7.57 -7.62
CA VAL A 148 0.28 7.07 -8.95
C VAL A 148 1.05 8.13 -9.76
N SER A 149 0.77 9.42 -9.54
CA SER A 149 1.52 10.53 -10.14
C SER A 149 2.92 10.69 -9.55
N VAL A 150 3.09 10.43 -8.24
CA VAL A 150 4.41 10.34 -7.59
C VAL A 150 5.13 9.06 -8.05
N GLY A 151 4.39 7.99 -8.34
CA GLY A 151 4.91 6.81 -9.03
C GLY A 151 5.56 7.15 -10.38
N GLY A 152 6.46 6.29 -10.85
CA GLY A 152 7.32 6.54 -12.01
C GLY A 152 6.92 5.82 -13.28
N GLN A 153 5.66 5.42 -13.43
CA GLN A 153 5.16 4.62 -14.55
C GLN A 153 3.98 5.31 -15.24
N ALA A 154 4.24 6.03 -16.32
CA ALA A 154 3.24 6.81 -17.07
C ALA A 154 1.99 6.00 -17.45
N LYS A 155 2.18 4.73 -17.86
CA LYS A 155 1.09 3.79 -18.18
C LYS A 155 0.03 3.61 -17.08
N TYR A 156 0.36 3.92 -15.82
CA TYR A 156 -0.59 3.83 -14.70
C TYR A 156 -1.18 5.18 -14.30
N ALA A 157 -0.58 6.30 -14.70
CA ALA A 157 -0.97 7.65 -14.30
C ALA A 157 -1.70 8.44 -15.41
N ASP A 158 -1.59 8.00 -16.67
CA ASP A 158 -2.23 8.66 -17.80
C ASP A 158 -3.70 8.24 -17.95
N GLY A 159 -4.53 9.13 -18.52
CA GLY A 159 -5.96 8.87 -18.78
C GLY A 159 -6.93 9.30 -17.67
N PHE A 160 -6.45 9.94 -16.58
CA PHE A 160 -7.28 10.33 -15.43
C PHE A 160 -7.47 11.84 -15.25
N GLY A 161 -7.22 12.64 -16.29
CA GLY A 161 -7.30 14.11 -16.25
C GLY A 161 -6.02 14.79 -15.70
N PRO A 162 -6.12 16.06 -15.26
CA PRO A 162 -4.97 16.80 -14.75
C PRO A 162 -4.38 16.15 -13.50
N LYS A 163 -3.08 15.83 -13.55
CA LYS A 163 -2.34 15.24 -12.43
C LYS A 163 -1.96 16.30 -11.40
N PRO A 164 -1.88 15.98 -10.09
CA PRO A 164 -1.22 16.83 -9.11
C PRO A 164 0.19 17.20 -9.59
N ALA A 165 0.46 18.50 -9.69
CA ALA A 165 1.70 19.04 -10.25
C ALA A 165 2.88 18.98 -9.25
N ASP A 166 4.01 19.58 -9.66
CA ASP A 166 5.27 19.68 -8.91
C ASP A 166 5.84 18.33 -8.47
N ILE A 167 5.87 17.38 -9.41
CA ILE A 167 6.51 16.08 -9.27
C ILE A 167 7.55 15.95 -10.38
N ILE A 168 8.80 15.67 -10.01
CA ILE A 168 9.92 15.53 -10.92
C ILE A 168 10.42 14.10 -10.83
N HIS A 169 10.48 13.39 -11.96
CA HIS A 169 11.00 12.02 -12.03
C HIS A 169 12.42 11.99 -12.57
N VAL A 170 13.35 11.43 -11.78
CA VAL A 170 14.73 11.16 -12.19
C VAL A 170 14.99 9.65 -12.33
N PRO A 171 16.05 9.20 -13.02
CA PRO A 171 16.41 7.79 -13.03
C PRO A 171 16.72 7.27 -11.62
N PHE A 172 16.31 6.03 -11.33
CA PHE A 172 16.66 5.37 -10.06
C PHE A 172 18.17 5.11 -9.98
N ASN A 173 18.74 5.19 -8.77
CA ASN A 173 20.18 5.10 -8.52
C ASN A 173 21.06 6.16 -9.22
N ASP A 174 20.47 7.25 -9.72
CA ASP A 174 21.20 8.38 -10.28
C ASP A 174 21.19 9.57 -9.30
N LEU A 175 22.22 9.61 -8.45
CA LEU A 175 22.35 10.67 -7.45
C LEU A 175 22.63 12.04 -8.08
N ASP A 176 23.34 12.09 -9.19
CA ASP A 176 23.68 13.36 -9.84
C ASP A 176 22.44 13.97 -10.51
N ALA A 177 21.54 13.16 -11.06
CA ALA A 177 20.22 13.62 -11.49
C ALA A 177 19.39 14.19 -10.34
N VAL A 178 19.41 13.58 -9.14
CA VAL A 178 18.74 14.15 -7.95
C VAL A 178 19.36 15.50 -7.57
N LYS A 179 20.70 15.59 -7.52
CA LYS A 179 21.41 16.85 -7.22
C LYS A 179 21.08 17.96 -8.20
N ALA A 180 20.88 17.62 -9.48
CA ALA A 180 20.60 18.59 -10.53
C ALA A 180 19.20 19.23 -10.41
N VAL A 181 18.24 18.56 -9.76
CA VAL A 181 16.83 19.02 -9.69
C VAL A 181 16.39 19.46 -8.30
N ILE A 182 17.18 19.16 -7.26
CA ILE A 182 16.88 19.58 -5.88
C ILE A 182 17.25 21.04 -5.66
N ASP A 183 16.34 21.79 -5.02
CA ASP A 183 16.50 23.21 -4.74
C ASP A 183 15.75 23.65 -3.48
N GLU A 184 15.76 24.96 -3.20
CA GLU A 184 15.06 25.56 -2.06
C GLU A 184 13.54 25.35 -2.08
N ASN A 185 12.95 25.05 -3.25
CA ASN A 185 11.52 24.79 -3.43
C ASN A 185 11.17 23.29 -3.37
N THR A 186 12.13 22.40 -3.09
CA THR A 186 11.89 20.96 -2.96
C THR A 186 11.43 20.58 -1.55
N CYS A 187 10.26 19.95 -1.41
CA CYS A 187 9.72 19.52 -0.12
C CYS A 187 10.02 18.07 0.25
N ALA A 188 10.26 17.20 -0.74
CA ALA A 188 10.49 15.78 -0.47
C ALA A 188 11.28 15.10 -1.59
N VAL A 189 12.02 14.05 -1.21
CA VAL A 189 12.51 13.01 -2.11
C VAL A 189 11.81 11.71 -1.70
N VAL A 190 11.13 11.06 -2.64
CA VAL A 190 10.35 9.84 -2.39
C VAL A 190 11.01 8.68 -3.12
N LEU A 191 11.57 7.74 -2.36
CA LEU A 191 12.27 6.57 -2.86
C LEU A 191 11.50 5.29 -2.49
N GLY A 192 11.26 4.41 -3.46
CA GLY A 192 10.81 3.03 -3.22
C GLY A 192 11.99 2.08 -3.12
N ALA A 193 11.94 1.09 -2.23
CA ALA A 193 13.03 0.13 -1.99
C ALA A 193 13.29 -0.86 -3.16
N SER A 194 12.46 -0.84 -4.21
CA SER A 194 12.61 -1.66 -5.40
C SER A 194 12.02 -0.92 -6.61
N THR A 195 12.85 -0.66 -7.61
CA THR A 195 12.38 -0.50 -8.98
C THR A 195 12.55 -1.86 -9.66
N ARG A 196 11.49 -2.37 -10.28
CA ARG A 196 11.62 -3.52 -11.19
C ARG A 196 12.17 -3.05 -12.53
#